data_AF-A0A832LQ40-F1
#
_entry.id   AF-A0A832LQ40-F1
#
_cell.length_a   1.000
_cell.length_b   1.000
_cell.length_c   1.000
_cell.angle_alpha   90.00
_cell.angle_beta   90.00
_cell.angle_gamma   90.00
#
_symmetry.space_group_name_H-M   'P 1'
#
loop_
_entity.id
_entity.type
_entity.pdbx_description
1 polymer ?
#
loop_
_entity_poly.entity_id
_entity_poly.type
_entity_poly.pdbx_seq_one_letter_code
_entity_poly.pdbx_strand_id
1 'polypeptide(L)'
;MSADPSVHRERERRFFAHLHKLVQDDRLRVDTTGGRRPVGSLISFAADLDREIDLKRLMSQKGLPDRDLLARMPTGMSVDVALSRRALLLFRRRVGRILAASLPDWEPLLEGREPAPMTAAAVRQALAQLVRDNPAEVPTTVILVSTQGFTAEAHEVAERTARRTVILVEPNAAGGWTITAPPEIGDLADLLDPEADEEKEARIAAEIERQRADLLAGGLYADRVAAAVQLPLQRVESALRSFAAANGLTVKRLHGRVVVFKGDGTLSRPGEVSMGIIETFRTLFRGNDTQRKIAALSESRASILVQMDKAYADMEVVEKKEAQLKEEFAKATVMGTKKRIASQIAGIRKDLERRQQLVSVLRDKLGTIEAQLHSLELVKQGKTEGLPTPEEVAKTQAEAEATLADLQAAREAAGRMDLSSSMSPEDQAVFDELEAENAAVKAREMQEKKVMEEQESAANGPAEPARESASPVKAPPVVAAPPPLPAERAAKAEPG
;
A
#
# COMPACT_ATOMS: atom_id res chain seq x y z
N MET A 1 -8.29 -11.10 3.80
CA MET A 1 -9.76 -10.99 3.67
C MET A 1 -10.40 -12.06 4.57
N SER A 2 -11.73 -12.20 4.59
CA SER A 2 -12.41 -13.19 5.44
C SER A 2 -12.73 -14.44 4.63
N ALA A 3 -12.65 -15.62 5.23
CA ALA A 3 -13.22 -16.85 4.65
C ALA A 3 -14.70 -17.05 5.04
N ASP A 4 -15.25 -16.19 5.93
CA ASP A 4 -16.64 -16.28 6.37
C ASP A 4 -17.60 -15.74 5.30
N PRO A 5 -18.46 -16.59 4.70
CA PRO A 5 -19.39 -16.18 3.65
C PRO A 5 -20.38 -15.10 4.12
N SER A 6 -20.68 -15.04 5.42
CA SER A 6 -21.60 -14.05 6.00
C SER A 6 -21.09 -12.62 5.77
N VAL A 7 -19.78 -12.41 5.89
CA VAL A 7 -19.13 -11.12 5.65
C VAL A 7 -19.27 -10.71 4.17
N HIS A 8 -19.10 -11.65 3.24
CA HIS A 8 -19.27 -11.40 1.81
C HIS A 8 -20.73 -11.05 1.47
N ARG A 9 -21.70 -11.77 2.06
CA ARG A 9 -23.12 -11.50 1.87
C ARG A 9 -23.54 -10.15 2.45
N GLU A 10 -23.04 -9.78 3.62
CA GLU A 10 -23.30 -8.48 4.22
C GLU A 10 -22.77 -7.33 3.36
N ARG A 11 -21.53 -7.46 2.87
CA ARG A 11 -20.91 -6.49 1.94
C ARG A 11 -21.72 -6.34 0.66
N GLU A 12 -22.11 -7.46 0.04
CA GLU A 12 -22.97 -7.46 -1.14
C GLU A 12 -24.29 -6.72 -0.87
N ARG A 13 -25.02 -7.12 0.18
CA ARG A 13 -26.29 -6.50 0.55
C ARG A 13 -26.15 -5.00 0.82
N ARG A 14 -25.10 -4.61 1.55
CA ARG A 14 -24.82 -3.21 1.89
C ARG A 14 -24.62 -2.37 0.64
N PHE A 15 -23.77 -2.84 -0.29
CA PHE A 15 -23.52 -2.13 -1.53
C PHE A 15 -24.79 -1.98 -2.39
N PHE A 16 -25.55 -3.06 -2.58
CA PHE A 16 -26.76 -2.99 -3.39
C PHE A 16 -27.86 -2.16 -2.74
N ALA A 17 -28.01 -2.21 -1.41
CA ALA A 17 -28.91 -1.32 -0.68
C ALA A 17 -28.55 0.16 -0.87
N HIS A 18 -27.26 0.50 -0.91
CA HIS A 18 -26.79 1.84 -1.24
C HIS A 18 -27.11 2.21 -2.69
N LEU A 19 -26.82 1.32 -3.65
CA LEU A 19 -27.10 1.54 -5.06
C LEU A 19 -28.58 1.81 -5.32
N HIS A 20 -29.50 1.09 -4.66
CA HIS A 20 -30.93 1.34 -4.78
C HIS A 20 -31.34 2.74 -4.35
N LYS A 21 -30.75 3.26 -3.27
CA LYS A 21 -30.95 4.65 -2.83
C LYS A 21 -30.35 5.62 -3.84
N LEU A 22 -29.16 5.31 -4.36
CA LEU A 22 -28.43 6.18 -5.29
C LEU A 22 -29.13 6.31 -6.66
N VAL A 23 -29.79 5.27 -7.15
CA VAL A 23 -30.58 5.32 -8.40
C VAL A 23 -31.76 6.30 -8.30
N GLN A 24 -32.17 6.66 -7.08
CA GLN A 24 -33.20 7.66 -6.83
C GLN A 24 -32.61 9.06 -6.57
N ASP A 25 -31.28 9.19 -6.47
CA ASP A 25 -30.59 10.46 -6.20
C ASP A 25 -30.37 11.26 -7.50
N ASP A 26 -30.84 12.51 -7.52
CA ASP A 26 -30.68 13.43 -8.64
C ASP A 26 -29.22 13.79 -8.95
N ARG A 27 -28.31 13.62 -7.99
CA ARG A 27 -26.87 13.85 -8.15
C ARG A 27 -26.23 12.78 -9.04
N LEU A 28 -26.83 11.59 -9.14
CA LEU A 28 -26.30 10.50 -9.95
C LEU A 28 -26.35 10.88 -11.44
N ARG A 29 -25.19 11.11 -12.05
CA ARG A 29 -25.06 11.47 -13.47
C ARG A 29 -24.47 10.33 -14.28
N VAL A 30 -25.22 9.88 -15.29
CA VAL A 30 -24.86 8.72 -16.12
C VAL A 30 -24.76 9.08 -17.59
N ASP A 31 -23.94 8.31 -18.31
CA ASP A 31 -23.77 8.47 -19.75
C ASP A 31 -25.05 8.06 -20.48
N THR A 32 -25.54 8.94 -21.34
CA THR A 32 -26.69 8.68 -22.21
C THR A 32 -26.33 8.99 -23.66
N THR A 33 -27.18 8.59 -24.60
CA THR A 33 -27.06 8.97 -26.03
C THR A 33 -27.00 10.48 -26.26
N GLY A 34 -27.47 11.30 -25.31
CA GLY A 34 -27.42 12.75 -25.34
C GLY A 34 -26.44 13.39 -24.35
N GLY A 35 -25.37 12.67 -23.97
CA GLY A 35 -24.35 13.09 -23.00
C GLY A 35 -24.66 12.67 -21.56
N ARG A 36 -23.87 13.16 -20.58
CA ARG A 36 -24.11 12.89 -19.15
C ARG A 36 -25.37 13.60 -18.67
N ARG A 37 -26.32 12.86 -18.09
CA ARG A 37 -27.60 13.39 -17.57
C ARG A 37 -27.85 12.89 -16.14
N PRO A 38 -28.49 13.70 -15.28
CA PRO A 38 -28.92 13.22 -13.96
C PRO A 38 -30.02 12.16 -14.11
N VAL A 39 -29.96 11.09 -13.31
CA VAL A 39 -30.89 9.96 -13.41
C VAL A 39 -32.33 10.39 -13.14
N GLY A 40 -32.57 11.32 -12.21
CA GLY A 40 -33.93 11.83 -11.94
C GLY A 40 -34.57 12.61 -13.10
N SER A 41 -33.81 13.02 -14.11
CA SER A 41 -34.38 13.58 -15.35
C SER A 41 -34.89 12.52 -16.34
N LEU A 42 -34.67 11.24 -16.05
CA LEU A 42 -34.97 10.10 -16.90
C LEU A 42 -36.03 9.22 -16.23
N ILE A 43 -36.79 8.49 -17.04
CA ILE A 43 -37.67 7.44 -16.55
C ILE A 43 -36.81 6.19 -16.37
N SER A 44 -36.51 5.85 -15.11
CA SER A 44 -35.77 4.65 -14.74
C SER A 44 -36.71 3.46 -14.53
N PHE A 45 -36.26 2.28 -14.93
CA PHE A 45 -36.89 1.00 -14.62
C PHE A 45 -35.79 0.08 -14.11
N ALA A 46 -35.83 -0.24 -12.82
CA ALA A 46 -34.87 -1.14 -12.18
C ALA A 46 -35.46 -2.56 -12.15
N ALA A 47 -34.64 -3.53 -12.54
CA ALA A 47 -34.92 -4.95 -12.43
C ALA A 47 -33.83 -5.60 -11.58
N ASP A 48 -34.26 -6.23 -10.49
CA ASP A 48 -33.38 -6.95 -9.58
C ASP A 48 -33.29 -8.41 -10.02
N LEU A 49 -32.07 -8.90 -10.10
CA LEU A 49 -31.74 -10.24 -10.57
C LEU A 49 -30.78 -10.84 -9.55
N ASP A 50 -31.13 -12.00 -8.99
CA ASP A 50 -30.22 -12.79 -8.16
C ASP A 50 -29.72 -14.01 -8.94
N ARG A 51 -28.59 -14.56 -8.49
CA ARG A 51 -28.02 -15.80 -9.01
C ARG A 51 -28.11 -16.91 -7.97
N GLU A 52 -29.13 -16.86 -7.11
CA GLU A 52 -29.32 -17.86 -6.03
C GLU A 52 -29.55 -19.26 -6.61
N ILE A 53 -30.19 -19.36 -7.78
CA ILE A 53 -30.40 -20.62 -8.49
C ILE A 53 -29.08 -21.26 -8.93
N ASP A 54 -28.15 -20.45 -9.45
CA ASP A 54 -26.82 -20.91 -9.86
C ASP A 54 -26.04 -21.41 -8.64
N LEU A 55 -26.10 -20.68 -7.52
CA LEU A 55 -25.50 -21.10 -6.24
C LEU A 55 -26.08 -22.42 -5.72
N LYS A 56 -27.42 -22.57 -5.70
CA LYS A 56 -28.08 -23.82 -5.30
C LYS A 56 -27.66 -25.00 -6.18
N ARG A 57 -27.53 -24.76 -7.50
CA ARG A 57 -27.04 -25.77 -8.43
C ARG A 57 -25.60 -26.17 -8.12
N LEU A 58 -24.72 -25.21 -7.84
CA LEU A 58 -23.32 -25.47 -7.46
C LEU A 58 -23.23 -26.23 -6.14
N MET A 59 -24.00 -25.84 -5.11
CA MET A 59 -24.08 -26.54 -3.84
C MET A 59 -24.56 -27.99 -4.00
N SER A 60 -25.57 -28.20 -4.85
CA SER A 60 -26.04 -29.55 -5.18
C SER A 60 -25.00 -30.38 -5.92
N GLN A 61 -24.20 -29.78 -6.82
CA GLN A 61 -23.13 -30.47 -7.54
C GLN A 61 -21.97 -30.88 -6.62
N LYS A 62 -21.62 -30.02 -5.65
CA LYS A 62 -20.58 -30.30 -4.65
C LYS A 62 -21.06 -31.21 -3.50
N GLY A 63 -22.34 -31.60 -3.48
CA GLY A 63 -22.90 -32.45 -2.43
C GLY A 63 -23.07 -31.75 -1.08
N LEU A 64 -23.22 -30.43 -1.07
CA LEU A 64 -23.34 -29.59 0.13
C LEU A 64 -24.68 -28.83 0.19
N PRO A 65 -25.86 -29.50 0.18
CA PRO A 65 -27.16 -28.81 0.26
C PRO A 65 -27.48 -28.39 1.71
N ASP A 66 -26.67 -27.49 2.28
CA ASP A 66 -26.87 -26.93 3.61
C ASP A 66 -27.65 -25.60 3.55
N ARG A 67 -28.80 -25.55 4.20
CA ARG A 67 -29.68 -24.39 4.24
C ARG A 67 -29.08 -23.23 5.04
N ASP A 68 -28.35 -23.52 6.11
CA ASP A 68 -27.75 -22.48 6.96
C ASP A 68 -26.55 -21.86 6.26
N LEU A 69 -25.75 -22.68 5.55
CA LEU A 69 -24.69 -22.20 4.67
C LEU A 69 -25.26 -21.33 3.55
N LEU A 70 -26.30 -21.78 2.86
CA LEU A 70 -26.98 -20.99 1.81
C LEU A 70 -27.50 -19.64 2.36
N ALA A 71 -27.97 -19.61 3.61
CA ALA A 71 -28.42 -18.39 4.29
C ALA A 71 -27.26 -17.43 4.66
N ARG A 72 -26.00 -17.87 4.58
CA ARG A 72 -24.81 -17.03 4.77
C ARG A 72 -24.11 -16.66 3.48
N MET A 73 -24.28 -17.44 2.41
CA MET A 73 -23.59 -17.23 1.13
C MET A 73 -24.02 -15.94 0.39
N PRO A 74 -23.09 -15.24 -0.28
CA PRO A 74 -23.43 -14.17 -1.21
C PRO A 74 -24.22 -14.74 -2.39
N THR A 75 -25.26 -14.03 -2.81
CA THR A 75 -26.24 -14.50 -3.81
C THR A 75 -25.88 -14.13 -5.25
N GLY A 76 -24.86 -13.31 -5.46
CA GLY A 76 -24.53 -12.78 -6.79
C GLY A 76 -25.58 -11.77 -7.24
N MET A 77 -25.92 -10.82 -6.36
CA MET A 77 -26.94 -9.80 -6.65
C MET A 77 -26.57 -8.98 -7.89
N SER A 78 -27.58 -8.64 -8.69
CA SER A 78 -27.42 -7.75 -9.83
C SER A 78 -28.65 -6.87 -10.01
N VAL A 79 -28.43 -5.66 -10.51
CA VAL A 79 -29.46 -4.65 -10.73
C VAL A 79 -29.26 -4.09 -12.13
N ASP A 80 -30.30 -4.18 -12.95
CA ASP A 80 -30.36 -3.62 -14.29
C ASP A 80 -31.33 -2.43 -14.32
N VAL A 81 -30.78 -1.23 -14.48
CA VAL A 81 -31.56 0.01 -14.57
C VAL A 81 -31.59 0.47 -16.03
N ALA A 82 -32.74 0.27 -16.68
CA ALA A 82 -33.01 0.83 -17.99
C ALA A 82 -33.46 2.30 -17.87
N LEU A 83 -32.76 3.20 -18.55
CA LEU A 83 -33.07 4.63 -18.53
C LEU A 83 -33.72 5.03 -19.84
N SER A 84 -34.88 5.68 -19.77
CA SER A 84 -35.65 6.07 -20.93
C SER A 84 -36.10 7.53 -20.89
N ARG A 85 -36.24 8.12 -22.08
CA ARG A 85 -36.80 9.47 -22.29
C ARG A 85 -38.02 9.38 -23.19
N ARG A 86 -39.02 10.23 -22.96
CA ARG A 86 -40.15 10.39 -23.87
C ARG A 86 -39.67 11.09 -25.15
N ALA A 87 -39.75 10.39 -26.29
CA ALA A 87 -39.40 10.94 -27.59
C ALA A 87 -40.61 11.61 -28.26
N LEU A 88 -41.81 11.08 -28.01
CA LEU A 88 -43.14 11.54 -28.42
C LEU A 88 -44.13 11.13 -27.30
N LEU A 89 -45.36 11.69 -27.30
CA LEU A 89 -46.36 11.52 -26.22
C LEU A 89 -46.54 10.06 -25.73
N LEU A 90 -46.39 9.06 -26.61
CA LEU A 90 -46.56 7.63 -26.29
C LEU A 90 -45.28 6.79 -26.39
N PHE A 91 -44.21 7.30 -27.02
CA PHE A 91 -43.01 6.50 -27.31
C PHE A 91 -41.88 6.81 -26.33
N ARG A 92 -41.42 5.77 -25.63
CA ARG A 92 -40.23 5.81 -24.77
C ARG A 92 -39.03 5.29 -25.56
N ARG A 93 -37.96 6.08 -25.64
CA ARG A 93 -36.67 5.67 -26.20
C ARG A 93 -35.71 5.38 -25.06
N ARG A 94 -35.05 4.22 -25.07
CA ARG A 94 -33.96 3.91 -24.14
C ARG A 94 -32.76 4.79 -24.48
N VAL A 95 -32.25 5.53 -23.50
CA VAL A 95 -31.17 6.51 -23.68
C VAL A 95 -29.90 6.14 -22.92
N GLY A 96 -29.99 5.27 -21.93
CA GLY A 96 -28.86 4.76 -21.16
C GLY A 96 -29.23 3.49 -20.40
N ARG A 97 -28.22 2.83 -19.82
CA ARG A 97 -28.39 1.65 -18.98
C ARG A 97 -27.35 1.67 -17.86
N ILE A 98 -27.75 1.33 -16.65
CA ILE A 98 -26.83 1.07 -15.54
C ILE A 98 -26.96 -0.41 -15.21
N LEU A 99 -25.84 -1.13 -15.18
CA LEU A 99 -25.81 -2.53 -14.84
C LEU A 99 -24.84 -2.73 -13.68
N ALA A 100 -25.35 -3.11 -12.52
CA ALA A 100 -24.51 -3.48 -11.39
C ALA A 100 -24.58 -5.00 -11.17
N ALA A 101 -23.45 -5.65 -10.97
CA ALA A 101 -23.40 -7.09 -10.73
C ALA A 101 -22.31 -7.45 -9.72
N SER A 102 -22.70 -8.23 -8.72
CA SER A 102 -21.81 -8.90 -7.78
C SER A 102 -21.25 -10.17 -8.43
N LEU A 103 -19.94 -10.35 -8.35
CA LEU A 103 -19.23 -11.50 -8.89
C LEU A 103 -18.53 -12.29 -7.77
N PRO A 104 -19.30 -12.94 -6.86
CA PRO A 104 -18.70 -13.77 -5.83
C PRO A 104 -18.11 -15.05 -6.45
N ASP A 105 -16.90 -15.43 -6.02
CA ASP A 105 -16.38 -16.77 -6.30
C ASP A 105 -16.89 -17.74 -5.22
N TRP A 106 -17.94 -18.50 -5.57
CA TRP A 106 -18.62 -19.38 -4.63
C TRP A 106 -17.83 -20.63 -4.28
N GLU A 107 -16.99 -21.15 -5.19
CA GLU A 107 -16.27 -22.40 -4.97
C GLU A 107 -15.34 -22.36 -3.74
N PRO A 108 -14.38 -21.41 -3.63
CA PRO A 108 -13.54 -21.29 -2.44
C PRO A 108 -14.35 -21.03 -1.17
N LEU A 109 -15.43 -20.23 -1.23
CA LEU A 109 -16.28 -19.95 -0.08
C LEU A 109 -17.02 -21.19 0.43
N LEU A 110 -17.54 -22.04 -0.46
CA LEU A 110 -18.16 -23.32 -0.10
C LEU A 110 -17.15 -24.30 0.53
N GLU A 111 -15.88 -24.19 0.15
CA GLU A 111 -14.78 -24.98 0.68
C GLU A 111 -14.16 -24.38 1.96
N GLY A 112 -14.68 -23.24 2.43
CA GLY A 112 -14.16 -22.54 3.61
C GLY A 112 -12.78 -21.92 3.41
N ARG A 113 -12.37 -21.70 2.15
CA ARG A 113 -11.09 -21.09 1.77
C ARG A 113 -11.28 -19.60 1.51
N GLU A 114 -10.25 -18.81 1.82
CA GLU A 114 -10.22 -17.41 1.41
C GLU A 114 -10.14 -17.34 -0.11
N PRO A 115 -11.08 -16.64 -0.75
CA PRO A 115 -11.17 -16.66 -2.19
C PRO A 115 -10.22 -15.63 -2.81
N ALA A 116 -9.66 -15.95 -3.99
CA ALA A 116 -8.60 -15.15 -4.60
C ALA A 116 -9.15 -13.88 -5.29
N PRO A 117 -8.39 -12.77 -5.32
CA PRO A 117 -8.80 -11.57 -6.07
C PRO A 117 -9.07 -11.87 -7.54
N MET A 118 -10.10 -11.22 -8.09
CA MET A 118 -10.55 -11.49 -9.46
C MET A 118 -9.54 -10.99 -10.49
N THR A 119 -9.19 -11.86 -11.45
CA THR A 119 -8.22 -11.55 -12.51
C THR A 119 -8.84 -10.72 -13.64
N ALA A 120 -8.00 -10.03 -14.43
CA ALA A 120 -8.46 -9.27 -15.59
C ALA A 120 -9.23 -10.12 -16.62
N ALA A 121 -8.84 -11.39 -16.79
CA ALA A 121 -9.53 -12.32 -17.67
C ALA A 121 -10.96 -12.64 -17.18
N ALA A 122 -11.12 -12.89 -15.88
CA ALA A 122 -12.43 -13.13 -15.27
C ALA A 122 -13.34 -11.89 -15.37
N VAL A 123 -12.79 -10.69 -15.14
CA VAL A 123 -13.51 -9.41 -15.33
C VAL A 123 -13.99 -9.28 -16.77
N ARG A 124 -13.12 -9.49 -17.77
CA ARG A 124 -13.51 -9.40 -19.19
C ARG A 124 -14.57 -10.43 -19.58
N GLN A 125 -14.48 -11.64 -19.06
CA GLN A 125 -15.48 -12.69 -19.28
C GLN A 125 -16.84 -12.28 -18.68
N ALA A 126 -16.85 -11.76 -17.46
CA ALA A 126 -18.07 -11.26 -16.82
C ALA A 126 -18.67 -10.09 -17.61
N LEU A 127 -17.86 -9.13 -18.05
CA LEU A 127 -18.30 -8.03 -18.91
C LEU A 127 -18.92 -8.53 -20.23
N ALA A 128 -18.32 -9.54 -20.86
CA ALA A 128 -18.85 -10.11 -22.10
C ALA A 128 -20.20 -10.81 -21.92
N GLN A 129 -20.43 -11.44 -20.75
CA GLN A 129 -21.72 -12.05 -20.42
C GLN A 129 -22.78 -10.99 -20.13
N LEU A 130 -22.43 -10.02 -19.29
CA LEU A 130 -23.32 -8.95 -18.82
C LEU A 130 -23.80 -8.01 -19.93
N VAL A 131 -22.94 -7.72 -20.92
CA VAL A 131 -23.25 -6.79 -22.02
C VAL A 131 -23.85 -7.49 -23.24
N ARG A 132 -23.96 -8.84 -23.23
CA ARG A 132 -24.42 -9.63 -24.40
C ARG A 132 -25.78 -9.17 -24.94
N ASP A 133 -26.72 -8.89 -24.05
CA ASP A 133 -28.10 -8.52 -24.42
C ASP A 133 -28.28 -7.01 -24.61
N ASN A 134 -27.19 -6.24 -24.65
CA ASN A 134 -27.27 -4.80 -24.74
C ASN A 134 -27.36 -4.33 -26.21
N PRO A 135 -28.38 -3.54 -26.58
CA PRO A 135 -28.42 -2.93 -27.90
C PRO A 135 -27.20 -2.04 -28.10
N ALA A 136 -26.49 -2.24 -29.22
CA ALA A 136 -25.18 -1.65 -29.50
C ALA A 136 -25.13 -0.10 -29.47
N GLU A 137 -26.28 0.58 -29.46
CA GLU A 137 -26.40 2.04 -29.47
C GLU A 137 -26.57 2.68 -28.08
N VAL A 138 -26.86 1.91 -27.03
CA VAL A 138 -27.20 2.47 -25.72
C VAL A 138 -25.95 2.50 -24.82
N PRO A 139 -25.45 3.69 -24.43
CA PRO A 139 -24.35 3.81 -23.48
C PRO A 139 -24.68 3.09 -22.17
N THR A 140 -23.74 2.28 -21.69
CA THR A 140 -23.95 1.42 -20.53
C THR A 140 -22.87 1.63 -19.50
N THR A 141 -23.28 2.01 -18.29
CA THR A 141 -22.40 2.05 -17.12
C THR A 141 -22.47 0.69 -16.44
N VAL A 142 -21.36 -0.05 -16.42
CA VAL A 142 -21.25 -1.35 -15.78
C VAL A 142 -20.47 -1.20 -14.48
N ILE A 143 -21.09 -1.57 -13.37
CA ILE A 143 -20.51 -1.55 -12.02
C ILE A 143 -20.30 -3.00 -11.59
N LEU A 144 -19.05 -3.42 -11.49
CA LEU A 144 -18.72 -4.76 -11.04
C LEU A 144 -18.29 -4.72 -9.58
N VAL A 145 -18.95 -5.53 -8.77
CA VAL A 145 -18.69 -5.61 -7.33
C VAL A 145 -18.00 -6.93 -7.05
N SER A 146 -16.79 -6.88 -6.49
CA SER A 146 -16.09 -8.05 -5.98
C SER A 146 -16.02 -7.95 -4.47
N THR A 147 -16.54 -8.93 -3.74
CA THR A 147 -16.40 -8.96 -2.27
C THR A 147 -15.03 -9.46 -1.82
N GLN A 148 -14.19 -9.89 -2.76
CA GLN A 148 -12.87 -10.51 -2.58
C GLN A 148 -11.75 -9.64 -3.17
N GLY A 149 -12.13 -8.56 -3.84
CA GLY A 149 -11.22 -7.67 -4.55
C GLY A 149 -10.86 -8.11 -5.96
N PHE A 150 -9.97 -7.33 -6.56
CA PHE A 150 -9.47 -7.41 -7.92
C PHE A 150 -7.95 -7.40 -7.92
N THR A 151 -7.34 -8.03 -8.93
CA THR A 151 -5.89 -7.89 -9.14
C THR A 151 -5.55 -6.50 -9.71
N ALA A 152 -4.28 -6.09 -9.60
CA ALA A 152 -3.82 -4.83 -10.19
C ALA A 152 -4.11 -4.75 -11.70
N GLU A 153 -3.93 -5.86 -12.43
CA GLU A 153 -4.26 -5.97 -13.85
C GLU A 153 -5.77 -5.84 -14.13
N ALA A 154 -6.62 -6.29 -13.21
CA ALA A 154 -8.06 -6.14 -13.34
C ALA A 154 -8.48 -4.66 -13.20
N HIS A 155 -7.78 -3.87 -12.38
CA HIS A 155 -8.00 -2.43 -12.29
C HIS A 155 -7.74 -1.69 -13.60
N GLU A 156 -6.83 -2.17 -14.45
CA GLU A 156 -6.60 -1.61 -15.78
C GLU A 156 -7.78 -1.79 -16.73
N VAL A 157 -8.70 -2.73 -16.43
CA VAL A 157 -9.93 -2.94 -17.22
C VAL A 157 -10.99 -1.86 -16.93
N ALA A 158 -10.83 -1.08 -15.86
CA ALA A 158 -11.69 0.06 -15.55
C ALA A 158 -11.44 1.19 -16.56
N GLU A 159 -12.06 1.07 -17.73
CA GLU A 159 -11.92 2.00 -18.83
C GLU A 159 -13.26 2.65 -19.19
N ARG A 160 -13.16 3.83 -19.80
CA ARG A 160 -14.28 4.48 -20.48
C ARG A 160 -14.10 4.37 -21.98
N THR A 161 -15.04 3.68 -22.62
CA THR A 161 -15.22 3.70 -24.08
C THR A 161 -16.44 4.54 -24.43
N ALA A 162 -16.59 4.90 -25.71
CA ALA A 162 -17.75 5.68 -26.18
C ALA A 162 -19.11 5.04 -25.86
N ARG A 163 -19.16 3.74 -25.60
CA ARG A 163 -20.41 2.98 -25.36
C ARG A 163 -20.49 2.32 -24.00
N ARG A 164 -19.39 2.22 -23.28
CA ARG A 164 -19.30 1.48 -22.02
C ARG A 164 -18.37 2.17 -21.05
N THR A 165 -18.85 2.37 -19.84
CA THR A 165 -18.06 2.87 -18.71
C THR A 165 -18.00 1.75 -17.68
N VAL A 166 -16.81 1.27 -17.35
CA VAL A 166 -16.61 0.18 -16.38
C VAL A 166 -16.12 0.77 -15.05
N ILE A 167 -16.79 0.42 -13.96
CA ILE A 167 -16.44 0.80 -12.60
C ILE A 167 -16.27 -0.48 -11.79
N LEU A 168 -15.18 -0.58 -11.05
CA LEU A 168 -14.89 -1.71 -10.18
C LEU A 168 -15.01 -1.28 -8.73
N VAL A 169 -15.72 -2.07 -7.93
CA VAL A 169 -15.98 -1.78 -6.52
C VAL A 169 -15.57 -2.98 -5.68
N GLU A 170 -14.68 -2.76 -4.72
CA GLU A 170 -14.16 -3.80 -3.84
C GLU A 170 -14.04 -3.31 -2.39
N PRO A 171 -14.17 -4.20 -1.39
CA PRO A 171 -13.85 -3.87 -0.02
C PRO A 171 -12.33 -3.74 0.15
N ASN A 172 -11.91 -2.82 0.99
CA ASN A 172 -10.51 -2.54 1.21
C ASN A 172 -9.98 -3.18 2.51
N ALA A 173 -8.66 -3.24 2.67
CA ALA A 173 -8.01 -3.86 3.82
C ALA A 173 -8.31 -3.14 5.15
N ALA A 174 -8.68 -1.85 5.06
CA ALA A 174 -9.05 -1.02 6.20
C ALA A 174 -10.52 -1.16 6.61
N GLY A 175 -11.32 -1.98 5.93
CA GLY A 175 -12.75 -2.17 6.22
C GLY A 175 -13.70 -1.19 5.54
N GLY A 176 -13.20 -0.29 4.70
CA GLY A 176 -14.00 0.55 3.80
C GLY A 176 -14.13 -0.05 2.40
N TRP A 177 -14.35 0.81 1.41
CA TRP A 177 -14.47 0.44 0.00
C TRP A 177 -13.45 1.17 -0.87
N THR A 178 -12.96 0.49 -1.90
CA THR A 178 -12.14 1.06 -2.96
C THR A 178 -12.96 1.03 -4.25
N ILE A 179 -13.05 2.19 -4.90
CA ILE A 179 -13.79 2.36 -6.15
C ILE A 179 -12.81 2.79 -7.23
N THR A 180 -12.57 1.88 -8.16
CA THR A 180 -11.70 2.13 -9.31
C THR A 180 -12.57 2.52 -10.50
N ALA A 181 -12.45 3.76 -10.93
CA ALA A 181 -13.21 4.33 -12.04
C ALA A 181 -12.31 5.19 -12.95
N PRO A 182 -12.68 5.35 -14.23
CA PRO A 182 -12.05 6.33 -15.12
C PRO A 182 -12.02 7.75 -14.52
N PRO A 183 -10.94 8.52 -14.74
CA PRO A 183 -10.75 9.81 -14.07
C PRO A 183 -11.82 10.85 -14.44
N GLU A 184 -12.50 10.70 -15.58
CA GLU A 184 -13.56 11.61 -16.03
C GLU A 184 -14.86 11.49 -15.22
N ILE A 185 -15.00 10.44 -14.41
CA ILE A 185 -16.19 10.14 -13.61
C ILE A 185 -15.89 10.00 -12.12
N GLY A 186 -14.88 10.71 -11.61
CA GLY A 186 -14.55 10.72 -10.17
C GLY A 186 -15.73 11.13 -9.28
N ASP A 187 -16.59 12.03 -9.75
CA ASP A 187 -17.83 12.43 -9.06
C ASP A 187 -18.82 11.28 -8.89
N LEU A 188 -18.87 10.36 -9.85
CA LEU A 188 -19.68 9.15 -9.77
C LEU A 188 -19.06 8.12 -8.83
N ALA A 189 -17.73 8.01 -8.81
CA ALA A 189 -17.02 7.10 -7.90
C ALA A 189 -17.29 7.47 -6.43
N ASP A 190 -17.22 8.76 -6.08
CA ASP A 190 -17.51 9.23 -4.73
C ASP A 190 -18.95 8.93 -4.28
N LEU A 191 -19.90 9.02 -5.21
CA LEU A 191 -21.32 8.71 -4.94
C LEU A 191 -21.59 7.21 -4.77
N LEU A 192 -20.79 6.35 -5.41
CA LEU A 192 -20.93 4.90 -5.34
C LEU A 192 -20.39 4.29 -4.04
N ASP A 193 -19.69 5.07 -3.22
CA ASP A 193 -19.17 4.63 -1.93
C ASP A 193 -20.32 4.38 -0.94
N PRO A 194 -20.54 3.12 -0.51
CA PRO A 194 -21.61 2.79 0.43
C PRO A 194 -21.23 3.12 1.89
N GLU A 195 -20.05 3.68 2.14
CA GLU A 195 -19.62 4.15 3.45
C GLU A 195 -20.03 5.62 3.67
N ALA A 196 -20.80 5.85 4.73
CA ALA A 196 -21.21 7.20 5.13
C ALA A 196 -20.02 8.01 5.64
N ASP A 197 -20.12 9.35 5.58
CA ASP A 197 -19.06 10.23 6.07
C ASP A 197 -18.75 9.99 7.56
N GLU A 198 -19.77 9.74 8.38
CA GLU A 198 -19.63 9.42 9.81
C GLU A 198 -18.87 8.10 10.05
N GLU A 199 -19.08 7.08 9.22
CA GLU A 199 -18.36 5.80 9.33
C GLU A 199 -16.89 5.96 8.94
N LYS A 200 -16.61 6.76 7.90
CA LYS A 200 -15.25 7.14 7.52
C LYS A 200 -14.54 7.87 8.64
N GLU A 201 -15.21 8.81 9.30
CA GLU A 201 -14.68 9.52 10.47
C GLU A 201 -14.45 8.58 11.66
N ALA A 202 -15.41 7.69 11.96
CA ALA A 202 -15.28 6.70 13.02
C ALA A 202 -14.09 5.75 12.76
N ARG A 203 -13.86 5.39 11.51
CA ARG A 203 -12.73 4.56 11.09
C ARG A 203 -11.38 5.29 11.24
N ILE A 204 -11.33 6.58 10.90
CA ILE A 204 -10.16 7.42 11.18
C ILE A 204 -9.91 7.51 12.68
N ALA A 205 -10.95 7.75 13.49
CA ALA A 205 -10.84 7.83 14.94
C ALA A 205 -10.34 6.51 15.56
N ALA A 206 -10.83 5.37 15.09
CA ALA A 206 -10.37 4.05 15.52
C ALA A 206 -8.88 3.83 15.20
N GLU A 207 -8.41 4.23 14.02
CA GLU A 207 -7.00 4.13 13.65
C GLU A 207 -6.10 5.08 14.46
N ILE A 208 -6.58 6.30 14.74
CA ILE A 208 -5.88 7.25 15.62
C ILE A 208 -5.72 6.64 17.02
N GLU A 209 -6.77 6.04 17.58
CA GLU A 209 -6.70 5.40 18.90
C GLU A 209 -5.77 4.18 18.89
N ARG A 210 -5.77 3.39 17.80
CA ARG A 210 -4.82 2.28 17.61
C ARG A 210 -3.37 2.76 17.61
N GLN A 211 -3.10 3.91 17.00
CA GLN A 211 -1.76 4.53 16.94
C GLN A 211 -1.48 5.49 18.10
N ARG A 212 -2.25 5.42 19.20
CA ARG A 212 -2.07 6.30 20.36
C ARG A 212 -0.71 6.16 21.04
N ALA A 213 -0.08 4.98 20.97
CA ALA A 213 1.28 4.80 21.46
C ALA A 213 2.29 5.67 20.69
N ASP A 214 2.11 5.84 19.37
CA ASP A 214 2.99 6.64 18.52
C ASP A 214 2.85 8.15 18.83
N LEU A 215 1.66 8.60 19.24
CA LEU A 215 1.45 9.97 19.75
C LEU A 215 2.33 10.28 20.98
N LEU A 216 2.63 9.29 21.81
CA LEU A 216 3.51 9.45 22.98
C LEU A 216 4.99 9.45 22.59
N ALA A 217 5.37 8.72 21.54
CA ALA A 217 6.77 8.51 21.16
C ALA A 217 7.33 9.58 20.22
N GLY A 218 6.54 10.09 19.27
CA GLY A 218 7.06 10.96 18.21
C GLY A 218 6.02 11.69 17.36
N GLY A 219 4.74 11.62 17.73
CA GLY A 219 3.66 12.27 17.01
C GLY A 219 3.04 11.39 15.91
N LEU A 220 1.83 11.77 15.50
CA LEU A 220 1.02 11.01 14.54
C LEU A 220 0.98 11.72 13.19
N TYR A 221 1.42 11.04 12.14
CA TYR A 221 1.51 11.57 10.79
C TYR A 221 0.21 11.34 10.01
N ALA A 222 -0.34 12.40 9.42
CA ALA A 222 -1.54 12.31 8.59
C ALA A 222 -1.38 11.34 7.42
N ASP A 223 -0.21 11.32 6.77
CA ASP A 223 0.07 10.41 5.65
C ASP A 223 0.02 8.93 6.08
N ARG A 224 0.52 8.62 7.27
CA ARG A 224 0.53 7.24 7.80
C ARG A 224 -0.88 6.77 8.14
N VAL A 225 -1.68 7.63 8.75
CA VAL A 225 -3.10 7.35 9.04
C VAL A 225 -3.89 7.24 7.73
N ALA A 226 -3.65 8.12 6.76
CA ALA A 226 -4.30 8.08 5.45
C ALA A 226 -3.97 6.81 4.66
N ALA A 227 -2.71 6.37 4.67
CA ALA A 227 -2.31 5.11 4.07
C ALA A 227 -2.94 3.90 4.77
N ALA A 228 -3.01 3.91 6.11
CA ALA A 228 -3.61 2.83 6.89
C ALA A 228 -5.13 2.71 6.67
N VAL A 229 -5.83 3.84 6.60
CA VAL A 229 -7.30 3.88 6.42
C VAL A 229 -7.72 3.88 4.95
N GLN A 230 -6.79 4.15 4.04
CA GLN A 230 -7.05 4.31 2.59
C GLN A 230 -8.12 5.37 2.30
N LEU A 231 -8.02 6.52 2.97
CA LEU A 231 -8.90 7.67 2.77
C LEU A 231 -8.12 8.89 2.26
N PRO A 232 -8.79 9.85 1.59
CA PRO A 232 -8.14 11.06 1.12
C PRO A 232 -7.45 11.84 2.25
N LEU A 233 -6.20 12.26 2.01
CA LEU A 233 -5.37 12.95 3.02
C LEU A 233 -6.08 14.17 3.62
N GLN A 234 -6.81 14.95 2.82
CA GLN A 234 -7.53 16.14 3.28
C GLN A 234 -8.55 15.82 4.38
N ARG A 235 -9.26 14.69 4.25
CA ARG A 235 -10.25 14.25 5.22
C ARG A 235 -9.58 13.83 6.52
N VAL A 236 -8.49 13.06 6.42
CA VAL A 236 -7.68 12.62 7.55
C VAL A 236 -7.05 13.81 8.28
N GLU A 237 -6.54 14.81 7.56
CA GLU A 237 -6.03 16.05 8.16
C GLU A 237 -7.12 16.78 8.96
N SER A 238 -8.34 16.87 8.43
CA SER A 238 -9.46 17.52 9.14
C SER A 238 -9.83 16.76 10.41
N ALA A 239 -9.90 15.42 10.33
CA ALA A 239 -10.22 14.56 11.47
C ALA A 239 -9.12 14.62 12.54
N LEU A 240 -7.84 14.62 12.14
CA LEU A 240 -6.71 14.80 13.05
C LEU A 240 -6.72 16.17 13.74
N ARG A 241 -7.11 17.25 13.04
CA ARG A 241 -7.27 18.58 13.65
C ARG A 241 -8.40 18.61 14.68
N SER A 242 -9.55 18.02 14.34
CA SER A 242 -10.68 17.90 15.27
C SER A 242 -10.31 17.06 16.50
N PHE A 243 -9.63 15.92 16.29
CA PHE A 243 -9.14 15.06 17.36
C PHE A 243 -8.11 15.78 18.24
N ALA A 244 -7.19 16.52 17.64
CA ALA A 244 -6.19 17.28 18.37
C ALA A 244 -6.82 18.39 19.22
N ALA A 245 -7.77 19.14 18.65
CA ALA A 245 -8.50 20.18 19.38
C ALA A 245 -9.27 19.61 20.59
N ALA A 246 -9.88 18.43 20.45
CA ALA A 246 -10.62 17.77 21.52
C ALA A 246 -9.73 17.25 22.66
N ASN A 247 -8.49 16.83 22.34
CA ASN A 247 -7.57 16.20 23.30
C ASN A 247 -6.45 17.15 23.79
N GLY A 248 -6.50 18.43 23.43
CA GLY A 248 -5.46 19.40 23.77
C GLY A 248 -4.10 19.09 23.12
N LEU A 249 -4.11 18.44 21.95
CA LEU A 249 -2.90 18.15 21.18
C LEU A 249 -2.61 19.30 20.20
N THR A 250 -1.34 19.46 19.84
CA THR A 250 -0.89 20.50 18.90
C THR A 250 -0.75 19.90 17.52
N VAL A 251 -1.34 20.55 16.52
CA VAL A 251 -1.13 20.19 15.10
C VAL A 251 -0.11 21.13 14.49
N LYS A 252 0.97 20.57 13.92
CA LYS A 252 1.97 21.34 13.17
C LYS A 252 2.15 20.76 11.78
N ARG A 253 2.53 21.60 10.82
CA ARG A 253 2.92 21.17 9.48
C ARG A 253 4.44 21.10 9.41
N LEU A 254 5.00 19.90 9.50
CA LEU A 254 6.44 19.66 9.37
C LEU A 254 6.73 19.16 7.96
N HIS A 255 7.61 19.86 7.24
CA HIS A 255 8.00 19.51 5.87
C HIS A 255 6.81 19.29 4.90
N GLY A 256 5.74 20.08 5.06
CA GLY A 256 4.53 19.96 4.25
C GLY A 256 3.54 18.90 4.73
N ARG A 257 3.90 18.06 5.71
CA ARG A 257 3.04 17.01 6.28
C ARG A 257 2.43 17.46 7.59
N VAL A 258 1.16 17.12 7.80
CA VAL A 258 0.47 17.41 9.07
C VAL A 258 0.83 16.34 10.10
N VAL A 259 1.34 16.79 11.25
CA VAL A 259 1.73 15.94 12.37
C VAL A 259 1.06 16.44 13.64
N VAL A 260 0.48 15.50 14.40
CA VAL A 260 -0.16 15.78 15.69
C VAL A 260 0.80 15.38 16.80
N PHE A 261 1.05 16.31 17.74
CA PHE A 261 1.94 16.13 18.88
C PHE A 261 1.19 16.29 20.19
N LYS A 262 1.62 15.55 21.22
CA LYS A 262 1.28 15.86 22.61
C LYS A 262 2.06 17.10 23.05
N GLY A 263 1.43 18.26 22.92
CA GLY A 263 1.98 19.53 23.40
C GLY A 263 1.23 19.99 24.64
N ASP A 264 1.94 20.41 25.67
CA ASP A 264 1.34 20.98 26.88
C ASP A 264 0.92 22.43 26.62
N GLY A 265 -0.15 22.61 25.83
CA GLY A 265 -1.06 23.77 25.76
C GLY A 265 -0.49 25.17 25.57
N THR A 266 0.82 25.33 25.51
CA THR A 266 1.51 26.60 25.47
C THR A 266 2.43 26.53 24.28
N LEU A 267 2.01 27.14 23.17
CA LEU A 267 2.79 28.20 22.53
C LEU A 267 2.47 28.37 21.03
N SER A 268 2.77 29.60 20.63
CA SER A 268 3.16 30.05 19.30
C SER A 268 2.03 30.34 18.31
N ARG A 269 1.73 31.64 18.22
CA ARG A 269 0.98 32.25 17.11
C ARG A 269 1.69 31.94 15.78
N PRO A 270 0.94 31.56 14.72
CA PRO A 270 1.50 31.37 13.39
C PRO A 270 1.92 32.74 12.83
N GLY A 271 3.22 32.96 12.66
CA GLY A 271 3.76 34.21 12.12
C GLY A 271 5.21 34.52 12.52
N GLU A 272 5.80 33.78 13.46
CA GLU A 272 7.19 33.98 13.84
C GLU A 272 8.11 33.29 12.83
N VAL A 273 8.96 34.10 12.19
CA VAL A 273 9.96 33.68 11.19
C VAL A 273 10.76 32.51 11.77
N SER A 274 10.89 31.42 11.00
CA SER A 274 11.68 30.23 11.35
C SER A 274 13.11 30.64 11.69
N MET A 275 13.38 30.93 12.96
CA MET A 275 14.72 31.05 13.49
C MET A 275 15.45 29.72 13.21
N GLY A 276 16.72 29.82 12.81
CA GLY A 276 17.55 28.64 12.63
C GLY A 276 17.55 27.83 13.93
N ILE A 277 17.60 26.50 13.82
CA ILE A 277 17.53 25.57 14.97
C ILE A 277 18.48 26.03 16.10
N ILE A 278 19.67 26.52 15.77
CA ILE A 278 20.66 27.08 16.71
C ILE A 278 20.15 28.27 17.52
N GLU A 279 19.46 29.22 16.89
CA GLU A 279 18.90 30.38 17.57
C GLU A 279 17.75 29.98 18.49
N THR A 280 16.94 29.01 18.06
CA THR A 280 15.88 28.42 18.87
C THR A 280 16.47 27.68 20.09
N PHE A 281 17.54 26.91 19.91
CA PHE A 281 18.26 26.26 21.01
C PHE A 281 18.87 27.30 21.97
N ARG A 282 19.59 28.29 21.44
CA ARG A 282 20.24 29.31 22.27
C ARG A 282 19.22 30.15 23.06
N THR A 283 18.05 30.42 22.47
CA THR A 283 16.96 31.15 23.16
C THR A 283 16.24 30.27 24.18
N LEU A 284 15.97 29.00 23.86
CA LEU A 284 15.35 28.04 24.79
C LEU A 284 16.23 27.75 26.00
N PHE A 285 17.55 27.61 25.81
CA PHE A 285 18.48 27.30 26.90
C PHE A 285 18.77 28.46 27.85
N ARG A 286 18.42 29.70 27.48
CA ARG A 286 18.47 30.86 28.38
C ARG A 286 17.32 30.93 29.38
N GLY A 287 16.22 30.21 29.13
CA GLY A 287 15.09 30.09 30.06
C GLY A 287 15.15 28.82 30.91
N ASN A 288 14.67 28.90 32.16
CA ASN A 288 14.48 27.75 33.06
C ASN A 288 13.21 26.92 32.73
N ASP A 289 12.60 27.12 31.57
CA ASP A 289 11.39 26.39 31.17
C ASP A 289 11.75 25.01 30.61
N THR A 290 11.82 24.01 31.49
CA THR A 290 12.15 22.62 31.13
C THR A 290 11.10 21.99 30.22
N GLN A 291 9.82 22.37 30.33
CA GLN A 291 8.76 21.79 29.49
C GLN A 291 8.91 22.24 28.04
N ARG A 292 9.22 23.52 27.80
CA ARG A 292 9.48 24.02 26.44
C ARG A 292 10.66 23.31 25.79
N LYS A 293 11.72 23.03 26.56
CA LYS A 293 12.89 22.28 26.06
C LYS A 293 12.53 20.85 25.69
N ILE A 294 11.75 20.15 26.53
CA ILE A 294 11.26 18.80 26.23
C ILE A 294 10.41 18.80 24.96
N ALA A 295 9.48 19.74 24.82
CA ALA A 295 8.63 19.86 23.63
C ALA A 295 9.45 20.17 22.35
N ALA A 296 10.45 21.04 22.42
CA ALA A 296 11.31 21.36 21.29
C ALA A 296 12.21 20.17 20.89
N LEU A 297 12.74 19.44 21.87
CA LEU A 297 13.56 18.26 21.61
C LEU A 297 12.75 17.08 21.09
N SER A 298 11.52 16.88 21.57
CA SER A 298 10.62 15.85 21.03
C SER A 298 10.19 16.18 19.60
N GLU A 299 9.96 17.45 19.28
CA GLU A 299 9.73 17.91 17.89
C GLU A 299 10.95 17.68 17.01
N SER A 300 12.16 18.01 17.49
CA SER A 300 13.41 17.75 16.76
C SER A 300 13.65 16.24 16.56
N ARG A 301 13.36 15.40 17.56
CA ARG A 301 13.43 13.94 17.47
C ARG A 301 12.51 13.41 16.38
N ALA A 302 11.25 13.83 16.40
CA ALA A 302 10.26 13.45 15.39
C ALA A 302 10.70 13.87 13.98
N SER A 303 11.22 15.09 13.83
CA SER A 303 11.75 15.58 12.56
C SER A 303 12.93 14.74 12.05
N ILE A 304 13.86 14.33 12.92
CA ILE A 304 14.99 13.48 12.52
C ILE A 304 14.52 12.10 12.08
N LEU A 305 13.59 11.49 12.81
CA LEU A 305 13.01 10.20 12.43
C LEU A 305 12.36 10.26 11.03
N VAL A 306 11.61 11.32 10.73
CA VAL A 306 11.05 11.54 9.38
C VAL A 306 12.14 11.66 8.32
N GLN A 307 13.23 12.36 8.63
CA GLN A 307 14.36 12.49 7.71
C GLN A 307 15.07 11.14 7.49
N MET A 308 15.19 10.31 8.52
CA MET A 308 15.72 8.95 8.41
C MET A 308 14.82 8.06 7.56
N ASP A 309 13.52 8.02 7.85
CA ASP A 309 12.55 7.24 7.07
C ASP A 309 12.56 7.65 5.59
N LYS A 310 12.61 8.95 5.33
CA LYS A 310 12.76 9.49 3.97
C LYS A 310 14.08 9.05 3.33
N ALA A 311 15.19 9.12 4.06
CA ALA A 311 16.50 8.71 3.54
C ALA A 311 16.53 7.21 3.20
N TYR A 312 15.89 6.36 4.02
CA TYR A 312 15.74 4.93 3.73
C TYR A 312 14.87 4.68 2.50
N ALA A 313 13.73 5.36 2.37
CA ALA A 313 12.89 5.25 1.19
C ALA A 313 13.62 5.70 -0.09
N ASP A 314 14.37 6.80 -0.01
CA ASP A 314 15.19 7.29 -1.12
C ASP A 314 16.31 6.29 -1.48
N MET A 315 16.91 5.61 -0.50
CA MET A 315 17.89 4.53 -0.74
C MET A 315 17.26 3.34 -1.48
N GLU A 316 16.07 2.89 -1.07
CA GLU A 316 15.38 1.77 -1.74
C GLU A 316 15.10 2.06 -3.23
N VAL A 317 14.72 3.30 -3.57
CA VAL A 317 14.51 3.73 -4.96
C VAL A 317 15.82 3.68 -5.76
N VAL A 318 16.93 4.04 -5.14
CA VAL A 318 18.26 4.06 -5.77
C VAL A 318 18.80 2.64 -5.97
N GLU A 319 18.58 1.75 -4.99
CA GLU A 319 18.90 0.32 -5.09
C GLU A 319 18.12 -0.36 -6.23
N LYS A 320 16.82 -0.06 -6.36
CA LYS A 320 16.01 -0.57 -7.49
C LYS A 320 16.53 -0.10 -8.83
N LYS A 321 16.98 1.15 -8.94
CA LYS A 321 17.60 1.68 -10.17
C LYS A 321 18.95 1.02 -10.46
N GLU A 322 19.76 0.75 -9.44
CA GLU A 322 21.00 -0.01 -9.61
C GLU A 322 20.70 -1.42 -10.16
N ALA A 323 19.72 -2.12 -9.60
CA ALA A 323 19.30 -3.43 -10.08
C ALA A 323 18.84 -3.40 -11.55
N GLN A 324 18.02 -2.42 -11.94
CA GLN A 324 17.60 -2.22 -13.33
C GLN A 324 18.78 -2.00 -14.28
N LEU A 325 19.73 -1.13 -13.91
CA LEU A 325 20.92 -0.88 -14.73
C LEU A 325 21.83 -2.12 -14.82
N LYS A 326 21.91 -2.94 -13.78
CA LYS A 326 22.64 -4.22 -13.84
C LYS A 326 22.00 -5.18 -14.85
N GLU A 327 20.66 -5.26 -14.88
CA GLU A 327 19.96 -6.04 -15.90
C GLU A 327 20.18 -5.49 -17.32
N GLU A 328 20.14 -4.18 -17.50
CA GLU A 328 20.43 -3.53 -18.78
C GLU A 328 21.87 -3.78 -19.23
N PHE A 329 22.84 -3.74 -18.30
CA PHE A 329 24.23 -4.08 -18.56
C PHE A 329 24.37 -5.52 -19.04
N ALA A 330 23.64 -6.46 -18.42
CA ALA A 330 23.67 -7.87 -18.81
C ALA A 330 23.12 -8.10 -20.22
N LYS A 331 22.06 -7.36 -20.60
CA LYS A 331 21.41 -7.42 -21.92
C LYS A 331 22.20 -6.67 -23.01
N ALA A 332 23.01 -5.68 -22.64
CA ALA A 332 23.76 -4.86 -23.59
C ALA A 332 24.89 -5.64 -24.28
N THR A 333 24.86 -5.66 -25.62
CA THR A 333 25.90 -6.30 -26.45
C THR A 333 27.04 -5.34 -26.83
N VAL A 334 26.74 -4.04 -26.93
CA VAL A 334 27.70 -3.02 -27.39
C VAL A 334 28.55 -2.53 -26.22
N MET A 335 29.88 -2.63 -26.35
CA MET A 335 30.84 -2.25 -25.30
C MET A 335 30.70 -0.78 -24.86
N GLY A 336 30.45 0.14 -25.80
CA GLY A 336 30.23 1.56 -25.46
C GLY A 336 29.02 1.79 -24.56
N THR A 337 27.92 1.05 -24.79
CA THR A 337 26.72 1.10 -23.95
C THR A 337 27.02 0.52 -22.56
N LYS A 338 27.72 -0.60 -22.49
CA LYS A 338 28.14 -1.19 -21.20
C LYS A 338 29.00 -0.23 -20.37
N LYS A 339 29.97 0.46 -20.99
CA LYS A 339 30.81 1.45 -20.31
C LYS A 339 30.01 2.62 -19.75
N ARG A 340 29.01 3.10 -20.49
CA ARG A 340 28.08 4.14 -20.02
C ARG A 340 27.25 3.66 -18.83
N ILE A 341 26.68 2.46 -18.91
CA ILE A 341 25.88 1.88 -17.83
C ILE A 341 26.74 1.67 -16.58
N ALA A 342 27.98 1.17 -16.71
CA ALA A 342 28.91 1.00 -15.60
C ALA A 342 29.22 2.33 -14.89
N SER A 343 29.45 3.41 -15.65
CA SER A 343 29.65 4.77 -15.08
C SER A 343 28.39 5.27 -14.34
N GLN A 344 27.19 4.99 -14.86
CA GLN A 344 25.94 5.31 -14.16
C GLN A 344 25.78 4.53 -12.85
N ILE A 345 26.13 3.24 -12.85
CA ILE A 345 26.11 2.39 -11.64
C ILE A 345 27.13 2.91 -10.61
N ALA A 346 28.35 3.27 -11.04
CA ALA A 346 29.36 3.86 -10.15
C ALA A 346 28.85 5.16 -9.50
N GLY A 347 28.20 6.03 -10.28
CA GLY A 347 27.55 7.24 -9.76
C GLY A 347 26.45 6.93 -8.72
N ILE A 348 25.61 5.93 -8.99
CA ILE A 348 24.56 5.49 -8.07
C ILE A 348 25.14 4.92 -6.76
N ARG A 349 26.18 4.09 -6.82
CA ARG A 349 26.84 3.54 -5.62
C ARG A 349 27.40 4.63 -4.71
N LYS A 350 28.04 5.66 -5.29
CA LYS A 350 28.48 6.84 -4.53
C LYS A 350 27.33 7.59 -3.90
N ASP A 351 26.22 7.74 -4.61
CA ASP A 351 25.02 8.40 -4.07
C ASP A 351 24.37 7.58 -2.95
N LEU A 352 24.44 6.25 -3.01
CA LEU A 352 24.00 5.34 -1.95
C LEU A 352 24.90 5.47 -0.71
N GLU A 353 26.23 5.46 -0.88
CA GLU A 353 27.19 5.66 0.21
C GLU A 353 26.97 7.01 0.93
N ARG A 354 26.73 8.10 0.18
CA ARG A 354 26.40 9.41 0.79
C ARG A 354 25.11 9.37 1.59
N ARG A 355 24.07 8.67 1.12
CA ARG A 355 22.82 8.51 1.88
C ARG A 355 23.05 7.68 3.15
N GLN A 356 23.87 6.63 3.09
CA GLN A 356 24.25 5.87 4.28
C GLN A 356 24.99 6.75 5.30
N GLN A 357 25.93 7.59 4.85
CA GLN A 357 26.61 8.56 5.70
C GLN A 357 25.61 9.54 6.35
N LEU A 358 24.66 10.08 5.57
CA LEU A 358 23.61 10.95 6.10
C LEU A 358 22.77 10.23 7.18
N VAL A 359 22.36 8.98 6.93
CA VAL A 359 21.63 8.17 7.91
C VAL A 359 22.45 7.97 9.19
N SER A 360 23.75 7.73 9.07
CA SER A 360 24.65 7.62 10.23
C SER A 360 24.65 8.90 11.05
N VAL A 361 24.81 10.07 10.42
CA VAL A 361 24.82 11.35 11.14
C VAL A 361 23.46 11.65 11.78
N LEU A 362 22.35 11.35 11.09
CA LEU A 362 21.01 11.50 11.67
C LEU A 362 20.81 10.59 12.89
N ARG A 363 21.34 9.37 12.86
CA ARG A 363 21.32 8.45 14.00
C ARG A 363 22.13 8.97 15.18
N ASP A 364 23.31 9.53 14.94
CA ASP A 364 24.14 10.12 16.00
C ASP A 364 23.46 11.34 16.65
N LYS A 365 22.80 12.17 15.83
CA LYS A 365 21.97 13.28 16.31
C LYS A 365 20.77 12.79 17.12
N LEU A 366 20.09 11.73 16.67
CA LEU A 366 19.00 11.12 17.41
C LEU A 366 19.46 10.65 18.79
N GLY A 367 20.58 9.93 18.87
CA GLY A 367 21.15 9.49 20.15
C GLY A 367 21.50 10.65 21.09
N THR A 368 22.01 11.75 20.54
CA THR A 368 22.30 12.98 21.30
C THR A 368 21.02 13.61 21.86
N ILE A 369 19.96 13.72 21.05
CA ILE A 369 18.67 14.27 21.49
C ILE A 369 18.01 13.38 22.54
N GLU A 370 18.09 12.05 22.39
CA GLU A 370 17.54 11.11 23.37
C GLU A 370 18.26 11.22 24.72
N ALA A 371 19.59 11.37 24.71
CA ALA A 371 20.36 11.63 25.92
C ALA A 371 19.96 12.97 26.58
N GLN A 372 19.70 14.02 25.78
CA GLN A 372 19.22 15.31 26.29
C GLN A 372 17.79 15.25 26.85
N LEU A 373 16.87 14.53 26.19
CA LEU A 373 15.52 14.31 26.68
C LEU A 373 15.54 13.58 28.02
N HIS A 374 16.31 12.49 28.11
CA HIS A 374 16.47 11.74 29.35
C HIS A 374 17.07 12.60 30.47
N SER A 375 18.08 13.43 30.18
CA SER A 375 18.67 14.32 31.17
C SER A 375 17.67 15.38 31.68
N LEU A 376 16.83 15.95 30.80
CA LEU A 376 15.76 16.86 31.20
C LEU A 376 14.64 16.18 31.99
N GLU A 377 14.34 14.91 31.69
CA GLU A 377 13.41 14.10 32.48
C GLU A 377 13.96 13.85 33.89
N LEU A 378 15.26 13.56 34.04
CA LEU A 378 15.91 13.45 35.35
C LEU A 378 15.88 14.77 36.14
N VAL A 379 16.10 15.91 35.47
CA VAL A 379 15.94 17.25 36.08
C VAL A 379 14.50 17.44 36.56
N LYS A 380 13.50 17.06 35.76
CA LYS A 380 12.08 17.11 36.13
C LYS A 380 11.77 16.24 37.36
N GLN A 381 12.51 15.15 37.55
CA GLN A 381 12.43 14.27 38.73
C GLN A 381 13.26 14.77 39.93
N GLY A 382 13.95 15.91 39.83
CA GLY A 382 14.75 16.49 40.92
C GLY A 382 16.13 15.86 41.12
N LYS A 383 16.61 15.03 40.18
CA LYS A 383 17.95 14.43 40.22
C LYS A 383 18.92 15.26 39.39
N THR A 384 19.68 16.15 40.04
CA THR A 384 20.59 17.07 39.34
C THR A 384 22.06 16.63 39.33
N GLU A 385 22.42 15.54 40.00
CA GLU A 385 23.81 15.04 40.02
C GLU A 385 24.14 14.30 38.72
N GLY A 386 25.20 14.72 38.02
CA GLY A 386 25.74 14.04 36.84
C GLY A 386 25.17 14.47 35.48
N LEU A 387 24.46 15.60 35.41
CA LEU A 387 23.96 16.12 34.14
C LEU A 387 25.10 16.74 33.31
N PRO A 388 25.19 16.46 31.99
CA PRO A 388 26.15 17.11 31.12
C PRO A 388 25.94 18.62 31.14
N THR A 389 27.04 19.37 31.17
CA THR A 389 26.96 20.83 31.21
C THR A 389 26.37 21.36 29.90
N PRO A 390 25.62 22.48 29.93
CA PRO A 390 25.05 23.06 28.72
C PRO A 390 26.12 23.42 27.66
N GLU A 391 27.37 23.65 28.08
CA GLU A 391 28.50 23.88 27.19
C GLU A 391 28.93 22.63 26.43
N GLU A 392 29.00 21.46 27.10
CA GLU A 392 29.31 20.18 26.46
C GLU A 392 28.25 19.81 25.43
N VAL A 393 26.98 20.05 25.76
CA VAL A 393 25.85 19.80 24.86
C VAL A 393 25.89 20.73 23.63
N ALA A 394 26.16 22.02 23.82
CA ALA A 394 26.27 22.96 22.72
C ALA A 394 27.45 22.63 21.80
N LYS A 395 28.55 22.12 22.36
CA LYS A 395 29.74 21.71 21.60
C LYS A 395 29.45 20.49 20.72
N THR A 396 28.85 19.43 21.27
CA THR A 396 28.53 18.22 20.49
C THR A 396 27.54 18.52 19.37
N GLN A 397 26.57 19.41 19.62
CA GLN A 397 25.63 19.85 18.59
C GLN A 397 26.32 20.65 17.48
N ALA A 398 27.22 21.57 17.82
CA ALA A 398 27.98 22.34 16.83
C ALA A 398 28.87 21.45 15.96
N GLU A 399 29.51 20.45 16.54
CA GLU A 399 30.31 19.45 15.81
C GLU A 399 29.43 18.64 14.83
N ALA A 400 28.25 18.19 15.28
CA ALA A 400 27.32 17.44 14.44
C ALA A 400 26.64 18.29 13.33
N GLU A 401 26.57 19.61 13.49
CA GLU A 401 26.08 20.51 12.45
C GLU A 401 27.18 20.86 11.43
N ALA A 402 28.42 21.02 11.87
CA ALA A 402 29.56 21.18 10.97
C ALA A 402 29.69 19.98 10.02
N THR A 403 29.58 18.75 10.55
CA THR A 403 29.62 17.54 9.71
C THR A 403 28.46 17.46 8.72
N LEU A 404 27.25 17.87 9.10
CA LEU A 404 26.13 17.95 8.16
C LEU A 404 26.34 18.99 7.08
N ALA A 405 26.85 20.17 7.44
CA ALA A 405 27.14 21.24 6.47
C ALA A 405 28.19 20.77 5.45
N ASP A 406 29.23 20.08 5.92
CA ASP A 406 30.27 19.50 5.06
C ASP A 406 29.71 18.42 4.13
N LEU A 407 28.84 17.53 4.62
CA LEU A 407 28.18 16.51 3.80
C LEU A 407 27.21 17.13 2.77
N GLN A 408 26.50 18.20 3.13
CA GLN A 408 25.64 18.93 2.20
C GLN A 408 26.44 19.65 1.13
N ALA A 409 27.53 20.31 1.50
CA ALA A 409 28.44 20.96 0.55
C ALA A 409 29.07 19.92 -0.40
N ALA A 410 29.50 18.76 0.12
CA ALA A 410 30.01 17.67 -0.69
C ALA A 410 28.95 17.12 -1.67
N ARG A 411 27.68 17.06 -1.24
CA ARG A 411 26.55 16.65 -2.09
C ARG A 411 26.30 17.65 -3.23
N GLU A 412 26.27 18.95 -2.94
CA GLU A 412 26.06 19.98 -3.95
C GLU A 412 27.22 20.05 -4.95
N ALA A 413 28.46 19.91 -4.49
CA ALA A 413 29.63 19.85 -5.35
C ALA A 413 29.59 18.65 -6.29
N ALA A 414 29.16 17.49 -5.79
CA ALA A 414 29.09 16.27 -6.59
C ALA A 414 27.89 16.21 -7.54
N GLY A 415 26.85 17.01 -7.33
CA GLY A 415 25.74 17.14 -8.28
C GLY A 415 26.16 17.76 -9.63
N ARG A 416 27.37 18.35 -9.71
CA ARG A 416 27.93 19.00 -10.91
C ARG A 416 28.96 18.15 -11.65
N MET A 417 28.93 16.82 -11.53
CA MET A 417 29.91 15.97 -12.23
C MET A 417 29.89 16.21 -13.74
N ASP A 418 31.00 16.77 -14.23
CA ASP A 418 31.30 16.93 -15.64
C ASP A 418 31.45 15.55 -16.31
N LEU A 419 30.71 15.36 -17.39
CA LEU A 419 30.81 14.21 -18.29
C LEU A 419 32.15 14.26 -19.04
N SER A 420 33.25 13.96 -18.34
CA SER A 420 34.54 13.75 -18.99
C SER A 420 34.53 12.39 -19.70
N SER A 421 35.07 12.36 -20.92
CA SER A 421 35.00 11.20 -21.82
C SER A 421 35.96 10.05 -21.47
N SER A 422 36.70 10.17 -20.37
CA SER A 422 37.61 9.14 -19.86
C SER A 422 36.99 8.46 -18.64
N MET A 423 36.88 7.13 -18.67
CA MET A 423 36.39 6.35 -17.52
C MET A 423 37.29 6.61 -16.30
N SER A 424 36.65 6.95 -15.17
CA SER A 424 37.33 6.98 -13.86
C SER A 424 37.88 5.59 -13.52
N PRO A 425 38.96 5.46 -12.74
CA PRO A 425 39.42 4.16 -12.22
C PRO A 425 38.31 3.41 -11.47
N GLU A 426 37.39 4.11 -10.80
CA GLU A 426 36.25 3.48 -10.13
C GLU A 426 35.22 2.94 -11.14
N ASP A 427 34.95 3.68 -12.23
CA ASP A 427 34.05 3.24 -13.30
C ASP A 427 34.61 1.99 -13.98
N GLN A 428 35.94 1.92 -14.14
CA GLN A 428 36.63 0.74 -14.67
C GLN A 428 36.49 -0.45 -13.72
N ALA A 429 36.67 -0.25 -12.41
CA ALA A 429 36.49 -1.32 -11.42
C ALA A 429 35.05 -1.88 -11.42
N VAL A 430 34.04 -1.01 -11.48
CA VAL A 430 32.62 -1.42 -11.58
C VAL A 430 32.36 -2.15 -12.90
N PHE A 431 32.95 -1.69 -14.00
CA PHE A 431 32.83 -2.38 -15.29
C PHE A 431 33.39 -3.80 -15.24
N ASP A 432 34.61 -3.96 -14.68
CA ASP A 432 35.28 -5.25 -14.57
C ASP A 432 34.52 -6.21 -13.63
N GLU A 433 33.96 -5.69 -12.53
CA GLU A 433 33.07 -6.43 -11.61
C GLU A 433 31.84 -6.97 -12.34
N LEU A 434 31.12 -6.12 -13.09
CA LEU A 434 29.91 -6.51 -13.80
C LEU A 434 30.18 -7.47 -14.97
N GLU A 435 31.33 -7.35 -15.64
CA GLU A 435 31.73 -8.34 -16.65
C GLU A 435 32.04 -9.69 -16.00
N ALA A 436 32.71 -9.71 -14.85
CA ALA A 436 32.97 -10.93 -14.09
C ALA A 436 31.66 -11.60 -13.60
N GLU A 437 30.72 -10.83 -13.07
CA GLU A 437 29.40 -11.32 -12.64
C GLU A 437 28.62 -11.92 -13.83
N ASN A 438 28.56 -11.22 -14.96
CA ASN A 438 27.85 -11.69 -16.15
C ASN A 438 28.52 -12.95 -16.74
N ALA A 439 29.86 -13.01 -16.73
CA ALA A 439 30.58 -14.22 -17.12
C ALA A 439 30.26 -15.41 -16.20
N ALA A 440 30.16 -15.18 -14.88
CA ALA A 440 29.80 -16.20 -13.91
C ALA A 440 28.36 -16.71 -14.08
N VAL A 441 27.39 -15.80 -14.35
CA VAL A 441 25.99 -16.17 -14.63
C VAL A 441 25.91 -17.02 -15.89
N LYS A 442 26.56 -16.62 -16.99
CA LYS A 442 26.60 -17.40 -18.23
C LYS A 442 27.25 -18.77 -18.05
N ALA A 443 28.32 -18.85 -17.23
CA ALA A 443 28.95 -20.13 -16.90
C ALA A 443 28.00 -21.06 -16.13
N ARG A 444 27.23 -20.53 -15.18
CA ARG A 444 26.20 -21.30 -14.45
C ARG A 444 25.07 -21.78 -15.36
N GLU A 445 24.55 -20.91 -16.22
CA GLU A 445 23.50 -21.28 -17.19
C GLU A 445 23.97 -22.37 -18.16
N MET A 446 25.24 -22.33 -18.60
CA MET A 446 25.82 -23.40 -19.44
C MET A 446 25.98 -24.72 -18.67
N GLN A 447 26.39 -24.66 -17.40
CA GLN A 447 26.48 -25.85 -16.55
C GLN A 447 25.10 -26.47 -16.30
N GLU A 448 24.10 -25.66 -15.99
CA GLU A 448 22.73 -26.12 -15.75
C GLU A 448 22.12 -26.74 -17.00
N LYS A 449 22.30 -26.12 -18.18
CA LYS A 449 21.90 -26.69 -19.46
C LYS A 449 22.58 -28.03 -19.74
N LYS A 450 23.88 -28.14 -19.45
CA LYS A 450 24.63 -29.39 -19.63
C LYS A 450 24.12 -30.50 -18.70
N VAL A 451 23.80 -30.17 -17.44
CA VAL A 451 23.22 -31.12 -16.48
C VAL A 451 21.82 -31.56 -16.91
N MET A 452 20.98 -30.64 -17.39
CA MET A 452 19.66 -30.98 -17.92
C MET A 452 19.75 -31.86 -19.17
N GLU A 453 20.67 -31.56 -20.09
CA GLU A 453 20.87 -32.34 -21.32
C GLU A 453 21.42 -33.75 -21.02
N GLU A 454 22.31 -33.89 -20.03
CA GLU A 454 22.79 -35.20 -19.55
C GLU A 454 21.68 -35.98 -18.82
N GLN A 455 20.79 -35.33 -18.07
CA GLN A 455 19.63 -35.98 -17.43
C GLN A 455 18.56 -36.41 -18.44
N GLU A 456 18.29 -35.61 -19.47
CA GLU A 456 17.33 -35.94 -20.53
C GLU A 456 17.88 -37.04 -21.46
N SER A 457 19.18 -37.04 -21.74
CA SER A 457 19.84 -38.12 -22.47
C SER A 457 19.92 -39.42 -21.68
N ALA A 458 19.98 -39.37 -20.34
CA ALA A 458 19.92 -40.57 -19.49
C ALA A 458 18.51 -41.15 -19.38
N ALA A 459 17.47 -40.31 -19.43
CA ALA A 459 16.07 -40.75 -19.42
C ALA A 459 15.60 -41.41 -20.74
N ASN A 460 16.29 -41.13 -21.86
CA ASN A 460 16.02 -41.72 -23.17
C ASN A 460 16.97 -42.87 -23.57
N GLY A 461 17.74 -43.41 -22.61
CA GLY A 461 18.51 -44.63 -22.83
C GLY A 461 17.59 -45.82 -23.18
N PRO A 462 18.00 -46.73 -24.08
CA PRO A 462 17.18 -47.86 -24.51
C PRO A 462 16.79 -48.73 -23.30
N ALA A 463 15.49 -49.00 -23.17
CA ALA A 463 14.93 -49.88 -22.15
C ALA A 463 15.69 -51.23 -22.14
N GLU A 464 16.53 -51.40 -21.12
CA GLU A 464 17.27 -52.63 -20.89
C GLU A 464 16.24 -53.75 -20.57
N PRO A 465 16.29 -54.89 -21.27
CA PRO A 465 15.28 -55.94 -21.10
C PRO A 465 15.37 -56.56 -19.70
N ALA A 466 14.20 -56.67 -19.07
CA ALA A 466 13.99 -57.27 -17.76
C ALA A 466 14.77 -58.59 -17.58
N ARG A 467 15.85 -58.55 -16.79
CA ARG A 467 16.47 -59.75 -16.21
C ARG A 467 16.03 -59.90 -14.77
N GLU A 468 15.08 -60.81 -14.63
CA GLU A 468 14.79 -61.60 -13.44
C GLU A 468 16.10 -62.07 -12.77
N SER A 469 16.40 -61.54 -11.58
CA SER A 469 17.25 -62.20 -10.60
C SER A 469 16.97 -61.65 -9.21
N ALA A 470 16.50 -62.56 -8.36
CA ALA A 470 16.26 -62.36 -6.96
C ALA A 470 17.56 -62.10 -6.20
N SER A 471 17.56 -61.10 -5.31
CA SER A 471 18.25 -61.16 -4.01
C SER A 471 17.76 -60.01 -3.09
N PRO A 472 17.62 -60.25 -1.78
CA PRO A 472 16.99 -59.31 -0.85
C PRO A 472 17.99 -58.26 -0.39
N VAL A 473 17.82 -57.00 -0.83
CA VAL A 473 18.61 -55.88 -0.32
C VAL A 473 17.93 -55.30 0.93
N LYS A 474 18.63 -55.54 2.03
CA LYS A 474 18.53 -54.95 3.37
C LYS A 474 18.00 -53.51 3.35
N ALA A 475 16.93 -53.29 4.13
CA ALA A 475 16.35 -51.98 4.38
C ALA A 475 17.42 -50.97 4.89
N PRO A 476 17.40 -49.72 4.40
CA PRO A 476 18.18 -48.64 5.04
C PRO A 476 17.61 -48.34 6.43
N PRO A 477 18.45 -47.93 7.39
CA PRO A 477 17.99 -47.56 8.71
C PRO A 477 17.05 -46.36 8.62
N VAL A 478 15.86 -46.54 9.17
CA VAL A 478 14.91 -45.47 9.49
C VAL A 478 15.66 -44.43 10.31
N VAL A 479 15.94 -43.27 9.70
CA VAL A 479 16.35 -42.09 10.45
C VAL A 479 15.15 -41.70 11.30
N ALA A 480 15.30 -41.92 12.60
CA ALA A 480 14.31 -41.61 13.61
C ALA A 480 13.89 -40.14 13.46
N ALA A 481 12.58 -39.93 13.40
CA ALA A 481 11.99 -38.61 13.53
C ALA A 481 12.51 -37.93 14.82
N PRO A 482 12.84 -36.63 14.78
CA PRO A 482 13.20 -35.90 15.98
C PRO A 482 12.05 -35.97 17.00
N PRO A 483 12.36 -36.10 18.30
CA PRO A 483 11.34 -36.18 19.33
C PRO A 483 10.46 -34.93 19.33
N PRO A 484 9.15 -35.06 19.62
CA PRO A 484 8.30 -33.90 19.79
C PRO A 484 8.84 -33.03 20.92
N LEU A 485 8.92 -31.72 20.66
CA LEU A 485 9.24 -30.72 21.67
C LEU A 485 8.30 -30.89 22.87
N PRO A 486 8.81 -30.75 24.11
CA PRO A 486 8.01 -30.90 25.32
C PRO A 486 6.87 -29.88 25.31
N ALA A 487 5.65 -30.40 25.49
CA ALA A 487 4.45 -29.59 25.70
C ALA A 487 4.71 -28.58 26.82
N GLU A 488 4.70 -27.31 26.45
CA GLU A 488 4.78 -26.18 27.36
C GLU A 488 3.60 -26.27 28.33
N ARG A 489 3.91 -26.42 29.62
CA ARG A 489 2.94 -26.50 30.71
C ARG A 489 2.07 -25.24 30.68
N ALA A 490 0.80 -25.42 30.34
CA ALA A 490 -0.24 -24.47 30.66
C ALA A 490 -0.18 -24.15 32.16
N ALA A 491 0.22 -22.93 32.47
CA ALA A 491 0.15 -22.39 33.81
C ALA A 491 -1.32 -22.36 34.24
N LYS A 492 -1.61 -23.09 35.32
CA LYS A 492 -2.80 -22.94 36.15
C LYS A 492 -2.94 -21.46 36.53
N ALA A 493 -4.00 -20.81 36.07
CA ALA A 493 -4.56 -19.68 36.77
C ALA A 493 -5.31 -20.21 38.01
N GLU A 494 -4.80 -19.91 39.19
CA GLU A 494 -5.60 -19.95 40.42
C GLU A 494 -6.47 -18.68 40.48
N PRO A 495 -7.72 -18.78 40.96
CA PRO A 495 -8.56 -17.64 41.24
C PRO A 495 -8.20 -17.05 42.61
N GLY A 496 -7.86 -15.75 42.62
CA GLY A 496 -7.80 -14.90 43.80
C GLY A 496 -8.63 -13.65 43.56
#